data_AF-A0AAW9RQG2-F1
#
_entry.id   AF-A0AAW9RQG2-F1
#
_cell.length_a   1.000
_cell.length_b   1.000
_cell.length_c   1.000
_cell.angle_alpha   90.00
_cell.angle_beta   90.00
_cell.angle_gamma   90.00
#
_symmetry.space_group_name_H-M   'P 1'
#
loop_
_entity.id
_entity.type
_entity.pdbx_description
1 polymer ?
#
loop_
_entity_poly.entity_id
_entity_poly.type
_entity_poly.pdbx_seq_one_letter_code
_entity_poly.pdbx_strand_id
1 'polypeptide(L)'
;MDTCKKSCYWLCLLLMCFACKDDNDKVIIPVEVFQDDILLNVDNLSQADFVEGIDNPYFSLSPGFFFVYEGIEEEGEEVRVVEAITFNTKEILGITCREVLVSEYEDGELVEETLDWYAQDKNGNVWYFGEDSKEIEDGEVVSTEGSWQAGRNGAKPGVIMLANPQPGQKYRQEFAEGIAEDQGEVIRLTASVAVPYGSFQNCLQIKDINPLEPDSEEFKYYASGVGLLLAESIEGEDKEELVEITDLVDKVLLDIEDLDSDDFVTVIDNPYLSYTPGTTYTYTGVDDEGTAIMVVEEVTANVEVILGVNCTVVKASEYEDGELVEETLDWYAQDKNGNVWYFGEDSKEIEDGEVVSTEGSWRAGEDGAEPGIIMLAEPLPGLKYRQEFYEGEAEDRAEVIGFGFTITVPYGTFTDCLKTREHNPLEPDAIEYKYYAEGIGFIKAEKEDSDEVEELEEISQ
;
A
#
# COMPACT_ATOMS: atom_id res chain seq x y z
N MET A 1 25.38 -31.15 -21.88
CA MET A 1 24.80 -30.85 -23.20
C MET A 1 23.36 -31.27 -23.07
N ASP A 2 22.51 -30.25 -23.14
CA ASP A 2 21.06 -30.24 -22.96
C ASP A 2 20.58 -30.28 -21.50
N THR A 3 20.73 -29.12 -20.84
CA THR A 3 19.80 -28.66 -19.80
C THR A 3 18.73 -27.84 -20.52
N CYS A 4 17.49 -28.34 -20.50
CA CYS A 4 16.28 -27.58 -20.87
C CYS A 4 16.27 -26.30 -20.05
N LYS A 5 16.20 -25.15 -20.74
CA LYS A 5 15.71 -23.91 -20.14
C LYS A 5 14.21 -24.12 -19.92
N LYS A 6 13.79 -24.13 -18.66
CA LYS A 6 12.38 -23.95 -18.29
C LYS A 6 12.11 -22.45 -18.37
N SER A 7 10.94 -22.09 -18.89
CA SER A 7 10.61 -20.73 -19.29
C SER A 7 9.47 -20.29 -18.39
N CYS A 8 9.85 -19.40 -17.48
CA CYS A 8 9.09 -18.77 -16.43
C CYS A 8 8.19 -17.61 -16.90
N TYR A 9 6.85 -17.65 -16.97
CA TYR A 9 6.09 -16.56 -17.63
C TYR A 9 4.64 -16.41 -17.12
N TRP A 10 4.34 -15.47 -16.20
CA TRP A 10 3.66 -14.17 -16.44
C TRP A 10 2.95 -13.62 -15.18
N LEU A 11 3.33 -12.42 -14.74
CA LEU A 11 2.38 -11.30 -14.57
C LEU A 11 2.91 -9.92 -14.99
N CYS A 12 4.15 -9.83 -15.45
CA CYS A 12 4.63 -8.68 -16.17
C CYS A 12 4.91 -9.07 -17.62
N LEU A 13 4.40 -8.22 -18.48
CA LEU A 13 4.80 -8.16 -19.86
C LEU A 13 6.33 -8.25 -19.96
N LEU A 14 6.87 -9.37 -20.48
CA LEU A 14 7.83 -9.42 -21.58
C LEU A 14 8.61 -10.75 -21.81
N LEU A 15 8.69 -11.09 -23.10
CA LEU A 15 9.82 -11.60 -23.90
C LEU A 15 10.36 -13.06 -23.76
N MET A 16 10.06 -13.81 -24.84
CA MET A 16 11.01 -14.31 -25.88
C MET A 16 11.29 -15.82 -25.93
N CYS A 17 10.51 -16.55 -26.73
CA CYS A 17 10.95 -17.80 -27.36
C CYS A 17 11.23 -17.66 -28.86
N PHE A 18 12.50 -17.83 -29.26
CA PHE A 18 12.92 -18.00 -30.66
C PHE A 18 12.32 -19.30 -31.25
N ALA A 19 11.25 -19.18 -32.05
CA ALA A 19 10.80 -20.25 -32.94
C ALA A 19 10.82 -19.82 -34.41
N CYS A 20 11.55 -20.57 -35.23
CA CYS A 20 11.57 -20.44 -36.68
C CYS A 20 10.27 -20.98 -37.31
N LYS A 21 9.62 -20.15 -38.17
CA LYS A 21 8.62 -20.50 -39.22
C LYS A 21 7.26 -21.03 -38.73
N ASP A 22 6.10 -20.69 -39.31
CA ASP A 22 5.74 -20.32 -40.68
C ASP A 22 4.59 -19.26 -40.67
N ASP A 23 4.52 -18.42 -41.71
CA ASP A 23 3.39 -17.50 -41.98
C ASP A 23 2.06 -18.28 -42.09
N ASN A 24 1.20 -18.22 -41.08
CA ASN A 24 -0.24 -18.43 -41.23
C ASN A 24 -1.00 -17.54 -40.24
N ASP A 25 -1.84 -16.65 -40.80
CA ASP A 25 -2.91 -15.88 -40.16
C ASP A 25 -2.67 -15.38 -38.72
N LYS A 26 -1.68 -14.49 -38.55
CA LYS A 26 -1.51 -13.70 -37.32
C LYS A 26 -2.77 -12.87 -37.05
N VAL A 27 -3.47 -13.11 -35.94
CA VAL A 27 -4.59 -12.28 -35.48
C VAL A 27 -4.02 -11.05 -34.78
N ILE A 28 -3.42 -10.15 -35.55
CA ILE A 28 -3.06 -8.81 -35.06
C ILE A 28 -4.30 -7.95 -35.25
N ILE A 29 -4.79 -7.30 -34.19
CA ILE A 29 -5.79 -6.23 -34.37
C ILE A 29 -5.09 -5.14 -35.17
N PRO A 30 -5.53 -4.84 -36.41
CA PRO A 30 -4.87 -3.83 -37.23
C PRO A 30 -4.92 -2.48 -36.51
N VAL A 31 -3.84 -1.71 -36.57
CA VAL A 31 -3.75 -0.39 -35.91
C VAL A 31 -4.93 0.52 -36.25
N GLU A 32 -5.47 0.39 -37.47
CA GLU A 32 -6.62 1.13 -37.99
C GLU A 32 -7.96 0.82 -37.29
N VAL A 33 -8.00 -0.20 -36.43
CA VAL A 33 -9.20 -0.69 -35.72
C VAL A 33 -9.25 -0.19 -34.27
N PHE A 34 -8.12 0.26 -33.71
CA PHE A 34 -8.13 0.87 -32.40
C PHE A 34 -8.94 2.16 -32.45
N GLN A 35 -9.76 2.38 -31.43
CA GLN A 35 -10.38 3.68 -31.22
C GLN A 35 -9.31 4.66 -30.69
N ASP A 36 -8.32 4.98 -31.53
CA ASP A 36 -7.29 5.98 -31.22
C ASP A 36 -7.89 7.37 -30.90
N ASP A 37 -9.14 7.60 -31.33
CA ASP A 37 -9.93 8.80 -31.02
C ASP A 37 -10.35 8.93 -29.53
N ILE A 38 -10.14 7.90 -28.70
CA ILE A 38 -10.49 7.91 -27.26
C ILE A 38 -9.32 8.37 -26.37
N LEU A 39 -8.10 8.44 -26.91
CA LEU A 39 -6.91 8.66 -26.11
C LEU A 39 -6.40 10.10 -26.22
N LEU A 40 -5.85 10.60 -25.11
CA LEU A 40 -5.04 11.82 -25.11
C LEU A 40 -4.01 11.72 -26.24
N ASN A 41 -3.65 12.85 -26.83
CA ASN A 41 -2.55 12.87 -27.77
C ASN A 41 -1.28 12.42 -27.04
N VAL A 42 -0.90 11.15 -27.20
CA VAL A 42 0.24 10.52 -26.54
C VAL A 42 1.57 11.22 -26.82
N ASP A 43 1.61 12.02 -27.90
CA ASP A 43 2.78 12.84 -28.25
C ASP A 43 2.80 14.20 -27.52
N ASN A 44 1.78 14.52 -26.72
CA ASN A 44 1.65 15.79 -25.98
C ASN A 44 0.86 15.62 -24.67
N LEU A 45 1.34 14.75 -23.79
CA LEU A 45 0.82 14.58 -22.43
C LEU A 45 1.25 15.74 -21.50
N SER A 46 0.43 16.03 -20.51
CA SER A 46 0.71 17.03 -19.48
C SER A 46 0.10 16.58 -18.15
N GLN A 47 0.79 16.80 -17.02
CA GLN A 47 0.26 16.47 -15.67
C GLN A 47 -1.13 17.06 -15.43
N ALA A 48 -1.45 18.20 -16.05
CA ALA A 48 -2.77 18.82 -15.95
C ALA A 48 -3.91 18.00 -16.58
N ASP A 49 -3.62 16.92 -17.32
CA ASP A 49 -4.61 16.01 -17.88
C ASP A 49 -4.84 14.79 -16.97
N PHE A 50 -4.04 14.63 -15.91
CA PHE A 50 -4.08 13.54 -14.95
C PHE A 50 -4.58 14.00 -13.58
N VAL A 51 -5.00 13.04 -12.77
CA VAL A 51 -5.44 13.26 -11.38
C VAL A 51 -4.41 12.68 -10.41
N GLU A 52 -4.47 13.12 -9.16
CA GLU A 52 -3.73 12.50 -8.06
C GLU A 52 -4.52 11.27 -7.59
N GLY A 53 -3.87 10.11 -7.55
CA GLY A 53 -4.51 8.83 -7.25
C GLY A 53 -5.14 8.13 -8.47
N ILE A 54 -5.48 6.86 -8.29
CA ILE A 54 -6.10 6.01 -9.31
C ILE A 54 -7.32 5.34 -8.68
N ASP A 55 -8.51 5.86 -8.96
CA ASP A 55 -9.81 5.42 -8.41
C ASP A 55 -10.72 4.77 -9.46
N ASN A 56 -10.15 4.33 -10.59
CA ASN A 56 -10.91 3.63 -11.63
C ASN A 56 -11.64 2.42 -11.03
N PRO A 57 -12.96 2.25 -11.29
CA PRO A 57 -13.75 1.20 -10.67
C PRO A 57 -13.21 -0.22 -10.86
N TYR A 58 -12.50 -0.51 -11.95
CA TYR A 58 -11.96 -1.84 -12.26
C TYR A 58 -10.45 -1.94 -12.07
N PHE A 59 -9.76 -0.86 -11.72
CA PHE A 59 -8.30 -0.81 -11.59
C PHE A 59 -7.92 0.30 -10.60
N SER A 60 -8.37 0.16 -9.35
CA SER A 60 -8.10 1.13 -8.30
C SER A 60 -6.74 0.80 -7.70
N LEU A 61 -5.81 1.75 -7.75
CA LEU A 61 -4.47 1.58 -7.17
C LEU A 61 -4.33 2.48 -5.94
N SER A 62 -4.91 2.02 -4.84
CA SER A 62 -4.76 2.63 -3.52
C SER A 62 -3.43 2.20 -2.91
N PRO A 63 -2.48 3.13 -2.67
CA PRO A 63 -1.23 2.82 -1.99
C PRO A 63 -1.48 2.10 -0.68
N GLY A 64 -0.62 1.16 -0.39
CA GLY A 64 -0.75 0.38 0.81
C GLY A 64 -1.75 -0.77 0.68
N PHE A 65 -2.04 -1.26 -0.52
CA PHE A 65 -2.82 -2.49 -0.72
C PHE A 65 -1.95 -3.53 -1.43
N PHE A 66 -2.18 -4.78 -1.08
CA PHE A 66 -1.61 -5.95 -1.70
C PHE A 66 -2.72 -6.82 -2.28
N PHE A 67 -2.47 -7.32 -3.49
CA PHE A 67 -3.29 -8.35 -4.11
C PHE A 67 -2.45 -9.60 -4.23
N VAL A 68 -3.07 -10.72 -3.88
CA VAL A 68 -2.42 -12.02 -3.96
C VAL A 68 -3.23 -12.90 -4.89
N TYR A 69 -2.55 -13.42 -5.90
CA TYR A 69 -3.09 -14.36 -6.87
C TYR A 69 -2.38 -15.70 -6.70
N GLU A 70 -3.13 -16.79 -6.84
CA GLU A 70 -2.57 -18.14 -6.87
C GLU A 70 -3.11 -18.89 -8.08
N GLY A 71 -2.27 -19.70 -8.68
CA GLY A 71 -2.51 -20.35 -9.95
C GLY A 71 -1.86 -21.71 -10.07
N ILE A 72 -2.20 -22.40 -11.15
CA ILE A 72 -1.51 -23.60 -11.59
C ILE A 72 -1.27 -23.45 -13.09
N GLU A 73 -0.03 -23.65 -13.52
CA GLU A 73 0.38 -23.62 -14.92
C GLU A 73 0.39 -25.00 -15.59
N GLU A 74 0.72 -25.01 -16.88
CA GLU A 74 1.09 -26.23 -17.61
C GLU A 74 2.09 -27.10 -16.81
N GLU A 75 1.92 -28.42 -16.91
CA GLU A 75 2.67 -29.42 -16.12
C GLU A 75 2.41 -29.43 -14.59
N GLY A 76 1.60 -28.50 -14.08
CA GLY A 76 1.11 -28.47 -12.70
C GLY A 76 1.99 -27.72 -11.70
N GLU A 77 2.81 -26.79 -12.18
CA GLU A 77 3.63 -25.89 -11.35
C GLU A 77 2.72 -24.89 -10.63
N GLU A 78 2.97 -24.65 -9.34
CA GLU A 78 2.17 -23.73 -8.53
C GLU A 78 2.70 -22.31 -8.69
N VAL A 79 1.84 -21.38 -9.13
CA VAL A 79 2.19 -19.96 -9.28
C VAL A 79 1.56 -19.14 -8.18
N ARG A 80 2.31 -18.18 -7.67
CA ARG A 80 1.85 -17.16 -6.74
C ARG A 80 2.35 -15.79 -7.18
N VAL A 81 1.42 -14.86 -7.35
CA VAL A 81 1.75 -13.46 -7.66
C VAL A 81 1.32 -12.56 -6.52
N VAL A 82 2.20 -11.63 -6.16
CA VAL A 82 1.96 -10.59 -5.17
C VAL A 82 2.11 -9.24 -5.83
N GLU A 83 1.02 -8.51 -5.96
CA GLU A 83 1.04 -7.10 -6.38
C GLU A 83 1.00 -6.21 -5.14
N ALA A 84 1.93 -5.27 -5.02
CA ALA A 84 2.04 -4.31 -3.94
C ALA A 84 1.89 -2.90 -4.49
N ILE A 85 0.80 -2.21 -4.14
CA ILE A 85 0.62 -0.82 -4.54
C ILE A 85 1.46 0.03 -3.59
N THR A 86 2.63 0.44 -4.05
CA THR A 86 3.61 1.14 -3.21
C THR A 86 3.19 2.58 -2.92
N PHE A 87 3.77 3.18 -1.89
CA PHE A 87 3.69 4.63 -1.65
C PHE A 87 4.60 5.42 -2.60
N ASN A 88 5.47 4.76 -3.35
CA ASN A 88 6.37 5.43 -4.30
C ASN A 88 5.63 5.94 -5.54
N THR A 89 6.18 7.00 -6.11
CA THR A 89 5.79 7.50 -7.42
C THR A 89 7.02 7.76 -8.27
N LYS A 90 6.84 7.71 -9.59
CA LYS A 90 7.88 7.99 -10.59
C LYS A 90 7.40 9.00 -11.60
N GLU A 91 8.22 10.02 -11.88
CA GLU A 91 7.91 10.98 -12.94
C GLU A 91 8.34 10.42 -14.31
N ILE A 92 7.37 10.15 -15.19
CA ILE A 92 7.61 9.69 -16.56
C ILE A 92 6.92 10.66 -17.52
N LEU A 93 7.68 11.24 -18.46
CA LEU A 93 7.19 12.28 -19.38
C LEU A 93 6.54 13.49 -18.69
N GLY A 94 6.94 13.79 -17.44
CA GLY A 94 6.36 14.85 -16.63
C GLY A 94 5.00 14.49 -16.01
N ILE A 95 4.63 13.22 -16.02
CA ILE A 95 3.44 12.67 -15.35
C ILE A 95 3.89 11.92 -14.09
N THR A 96 3.24 12.19 -12.96
CA THR A 96 3.45 11.42 -11.72
C THR A 96 2.72 10.10 -11.82
N CYS A 97 3.47 8.99 -11.88
CA CYS A 97 2.93 7.64 -11.97
C CYS A 97 3.04 6.91 -10.63
N ARG A 98 2.00 6.20 -10.22
CA ARG A 98 1.98 5.27 -9.09
C ARG A 98 2.82 4.04 -9.43
N GLU A 99 3.73 3.67 -8.53
CA GLU A 99 4.53 2.46 -8.65
C GLU A 99 3.81 1.26 -8.00
N VAL A 100 3.72 0.16 -8.72
CA VAL A 100 3.24 -1.13 -8.23
C VAL A 100 4.39 -2.12 -8.33
N LEU A 101 4.73 -2.79 -7.24
CA LEU A 101 5.74 -3.86 -7.22
C LEU A 101 5.01 -5.18 -7.40
N VAL A 102 5.38 -5.95 -8.42
CA VAL A 102 4.85 -7.29 -8.68
C VAL A 102 5.97 -8.29 -8.40
N SER A 103 5.68 -9.30 -7.60
CA SER A 103 6.60 -10.41 -7.31
C SER A 103 5.93 -11.72 -7.67
N GLU A 104 6.56 -12.49 -8.53
CA GLU A 104 6.07 -13.76 -9.04
C GLU A 104 6.91 -14.92 -8.51
N TYR A 105 6.21 -15.95 -8.02
CA TYR A 105 6.81 -17.11 -7.40
C TYR A 105 6.29 -18.38 -8.05
N GLU A 106 7.19 -19.33 -8.27
CA GLU A 106 6.89 -20.66 -8.80
C GLU A 106 7.41 -21.74 -7.89
N ASP A 107 6.53 -22.66 -7.50
CA ASP A 107 6.83 -23.67 -6.49
C ASP A 107 7.47 -23.07 -5.21
N GLY A 108 7.18 -21.80 -4.93
CA GLY A 108 7.68 -21.00 -3.81
C GLY A 108 9.02 -20.28 -4.03
N GLU A 109 9.64 -20.38 -5.21
CA GLU A 109 10.87 -19.66 -5.57
C GLU A 109 10.53 -18.36 -6.32
N LEU A 110 11.15 -17.23 -5.94
CA LEU A 110 10.97 -15.95 -6.64
C LEU A 110 11.63 -16.04 -8.02
N VAL A 111 10.82 -15.88 -9.08
CA VAL A 111 11.27 -15.99 -10.48
C VAL A 111 11.26 -14.66 -11.21
N GLU A 112 10.43 -13.70 -10.81
CA GLU A 112 10.40 -12.36 -11.38
C GLU A 112 10.01 -11.30 -10.35
N GLU A 113 10.62 -10.13 -10.48
CA GLU A 113 10.23 -8.92 -9.78
C GLU A 113 10.14 -7.75 -10.75
N THR A 114 9.02 -7.03 -10.71
CA THR A 114 8.78 -5.90 -11.62
C THR A 114 8.22 -4.68 -10.90
N LEU A 115 8.69 -3.49 -11.30
CA LEU A 115 8.10 -2.22 -10.89
C LEU A 115 7.31 -1.60 -12.06
N ASP A 116 5.99 -1.59 -11.94
CA ASP A 116 5.07 -1.03 -12.94
C ASP A 116 4.68 0.41 -12.60
N TRP A 117 4.49 1.25 -13.62
CA TRP A 117 4.11 2.65 -13.40
C TRP A 117 2.79 3.03 -14.09
N TYR A 118 1.80 3.42 -13.30
CA TYR A 118 0.45 3.75 -13.78
C TYR A 118 0.04 5.19 -13.47
N ALA A 119 -0.82 5.80 -14.28
CA ALA A 119 -1.46 7.08 -13.95
C ALA A 119 -2.87 7.18 -14.50
N GLN A 120 -3.77 7.86 -13.78
CA GLN A 120 -5.16 8.04 -14.22
C GLN A 120 -5.41 9.42 -14.83
N ASP A 121 -6.02 9.44 -16.02
CA ASP A 121 -6.44 10.69 -16.66
C ASP A 121 -7.75 11.24 -16.05
N LYS A 122 -8.05 12.51 -16.32
CA LYS A 122 -9.28 13.18 -15.85
C LYS A 122 -10.59 12.61 -16.41
N ASN A 123 -10.53 11.76 -17.43
CA ASN A 123 -11.70 11.04 -17.93
C ASN A 123 -11.92 9.72 -17.18
N GLY A 124 -10.93 9.28 -16.41
CA GLY A 124 -10.94 8.06 -15.61
C GLY A 124 -10.23 6.87 -16.25
N ASN A 125 -9.51 7.05 -17.37
CA ASN A 125 -8.72 5.94 -17.95
C ASN A 125 -7.42 5.79 -17.18
N VAL A 126 -7.00 4.54 -16.94
CA VAL A 126 -5.71 4.23 -16.33
C VAL A 126 -4.72 3.91 -17.43
N TRP A 127 -3.62 4.65 -17.44
CA TRP A 127 -2.54 4.57 -18.40
C TRP A 127 -1.37 3.79 -17.81
N TYR A 128 -0.70 3.00 -18.65
CA TYR A 128 0.50 2.25 -18.29
C TYR A 128 1.73 2.86 -18.95
N PHE A 129 2.70 3.28 -18.14
CA PHE A 129 3.86 4.06 -18.57
C PHE A 129 5.15 3.24 -18.70
N GLY A 130 5.11 1.94 -18.37
CA GLY A 130 6.21 1.00 -18.50
C GLY A 130 6.53 0.29 -17.20
N GLU A 131 7.58 -0.52 -17.26
CA GLU A 131 8.00 -1.41 -16.18
C GLU A 131 9.53 -1.57 -16.07
N ASP A 132 9.98 -1.94 -14.86
CA ASP A 132 11.35 -2.38 -14.56
C ASP A 132 11.35 -3.86 -14.19
N SER A 133 11.27 -4.75 -15.20
CA SER A 133 11.26 -6.20 -14.98
C SER A 133 12.67 -6.78 -14.71
N LYS A 134 12.73 -7.75 -13.80
CA LYS A 134 13.93 -8.52 -13.44
C LYS A 134 13.57 -10.01 -13.34
N GLU A 135 14.04 -10.80 -14.28
CA GLU A 135 14.00 -12.27 -14.18
C GLU A 135 15.10 -12.75 -13.22
N ILE A 136 14.75 -13.69 -12.34
CA ILE A 136 15.59 -14.18 -11.25
C ILE A 136 15.76 -15.70 -11.38
N GLU A 137 17.00 -16.17 -11.38
CA GLU A 137 17.33 -17.60 -11.26
C GLU A 137 18.34 -17.78 -10.13
N ASP A 138 18.11 -18.75 -9.24
CA ASP A 138 18.99 -19.02 -8.09
C ASP A 138 19.26 -17.78 -7.19
N GLY A 139 18.28 -16.86 -7.11
CA GLY A 139 18.36 -15.62 -6.33
C GLY A 139 19.18 -14.49 -6.96
N GLU A 140 19.59 -14.62 -8.23
CA GLU A 140 20.35 -13.61 -8.96
C GLU A 140 19.55 -13.13 -10.18
N VAL A 141 19.59 -11.83 -10.46
CA VAL A 141 18.97 -11.26 -11.66
C VAL A 141 19.71 -11.74 -12.91
N VAL A 142 19.02 -12.51 -13.75
CA VAL A 142 19.58 -13.08 -14.99
C VAL A 142 19.21 -12.28 -16.24
N SER A 143 18.10 -11.55 -16.20
CA SER A 143 17.61 -10.75 -17.32
C SER A 143 16.82 -9.53 -16.82
N THR A 144 16.82 -8.49 -17.66
CA THR A 144 15.97 -7.30 -17.56
C THR A 144 15.48 -6.95 -18.96
N GLU A 145 15.39 -7.94 -19.85
CA GLU A 145 14.93 -7.70 -21.23
C GLU A 145 13.48 -7.20 -21.24
N GLY A 146 12.75 -7.48 -20.15
CA GLY A 146 11.41 -6.98 -19.88
C GLY A 146 11.25 -5.48 -19.70
N SER A 147 12.29 -4.77 -19.26
CA SER A 147 12.08 -3.38 -18.87
C SER A 147 11.80 -2.45 -20.06
N TRP A 148 10.74 -1.65 -19.98
CA TRP A 148 10.47 -0.56 -20.91
C TRP A 148 9.93 0.69 -20.22
N GLN A 149 10.04 1.84 -20.88
CA GLN A 149 9.57 3.09 -20.30
C GLN A 149 9.09 4.03 -21.40
N ALA A 150 7.87 4.55 -21.25
CA ALA A 150 7.34 5.59 -22.12
C ALA A 150 8.32 6.76 -22.28
N GLY A 151 8.50 7.21 -23.52
CA GLY A 151 9.45 8.26 -23.88
C GLY A 151 10.88 7.79 -24.15
N ARG A 152 11.19 6.51 -23.94
CA ARG A 152 12.49 5.91 -24.28
C ARG A 152 12.38 5.01 -25.50
N ASN A 153 13.39 5.03 -26.37
CA ASN A 153 13.51 4.11 -27.52
C ASN A 153 12.26 4.02 -28.43
N GLY A 154 11.42 5.05 -28.46
CA GLY A 154 10.19 5.08 -29.25
C GLY A 154 8.95 4.52 -28.54
N ALA A 155 9.11 4.03 -27.30
CA ALA A 155 8.01 3.53 -26.50
C ALA A 155 7.05 4.65 -26.08
N LYS A 156 5.76 4.32 -26.00
CA LYS A 156 4.66 5.22 -25.64
C LYS A 156 3.80 4.54 -24.57
N PRO A 157 3.11 5.31 -23.70
CA PRO A 157 2.19 4.71 -22.76
C PRO A 157 0.93 4.23 -23.50
N GLY A 158 0.37 3.12 -23.02
CA GLY A 158 -0.95 2.64 -23.43
C GLY A 158 -1.99 2.82 -22.31
N VAL A 159 -3.18 2.27 -22.50
CA VAL A 159 -4.25 2.28 -21.50
C VAL A 159 -4.47 0.86 -20.99
N ILE A 160 -4.19 0.64 -19.71
CA ILE A 160 -4.43 -0.67 -19.08
C ILE A 160 -5.91 -0.87 -18.74
N MET A 161 -6.62 0.23 -18.41
CA MET A 161 -8.05 0.17 -18.08
C MET A 161 -8.83 1.39 -18.57
N LEU A 162 -9.94 1.14 -19.26
CA LEU A 162 -10.84 2.20 -19.73
C LEU A 162 -11.70 2.75 -18.59
N ALA A 163 -12.02 4.05 -18.64
CA ALA A 163 -12.93 4.69 -17.69
C ALA A 163 -14.36 4.13 -17.75
N ASN A 164 -14.81 3.79 -18.96
CA ASN A 164 -16.15 3.29 -19.23
C ASN A 164 -16.10 2.21 -20.33
N PRO A 165 -15.67 1.00 -19.99
CA PRO A 165 -15.51 -0.09 -20.95
C PRO A 165 -16.86 -0.49 -21.57
N GLN A 166 -16.87 -0.74 -22.87
CA GLN A 166 -18.04 -1.16 -23.64
C GLN A 166 -17.68 -2.37 -24.52
N PRO A 167 -18.57 -3.37 -24.66
CA PRO A 167 -18.29 -4.55 -25.48
C PRO A 167 -17.87 -4.19 -26.92
N GLY A 168 -16.79 -4.82 -27.38
CA GLY A 168 -16.19 -4.62 -28.70
C GLY A 168 -15.19 -3.46 -28.77
N GLN A 169 -14.95 -2.72 -27.69
CA GLN A 169 -13.84 -1.76 -27.64
C GLN A 169 -12.51 -2.50 -27.65
N LYS A 170 -11.59 -2.03 -28.48
CA LYS A 170 -10.23 -2.54 -28.63
C LYS A 170 -9.26 -1.40 -28.40
N TYR A 171 -8.22 -1.65 -27.61
CA TYR A 171 -7.25 -0.64 -27.20
C TYR A 171 -5.87 -1.28 -27.00
N ARG A 172 -4.83 -0.45 -26.97
CA ARG A 172 -3.47 -0.87 -26.66
C ARG A 172 -3.20 -0.65 -25.18
N GLN A 173 -2.73 -1.68 -24.51
CA GLN A 173 -2.24 -1.61 -23.14
C GLN A 173 -0.80 -1.09 -23.12
N GLU A 174 -0.03 -1.42 -24.16
CA GLU A 174 1.37 -1.05 -24.29
C GLU A 174 1.80 -0.63 -25.70
N PHE A 175 2.97 -0.01 -25.76
CA PHE A 175 3.59 0.37 -27.02
C PHE A 175 5.12 0.48 -26.89
N ALA A 176 5.83 -0.63 -27.03
CA ALA A 176 7.28 -0.72 -27.15
C ALA A 176 7.65 -1.78 -28.20
N GLU A 177 8.07 -1.35 -29.40
CA GLU A 177 8.26 -2.24 -30.55
C GLU A 177 9.23 -3.39 -30.27
N GLY A 178 8.74 -4.62 -30.43
CA GLY A 178 9.51 -5.86 -30.21
C GLY A 178 9.88 -6.12 -28.75
N ILE A 179 9.29 -5.36 -27.84
CA ILE A 179 9.49 -5.41 -26.40
C ILE A 179 8.12 -5.72 -25.77
N ALA A 180 7.19 -4.76 -25.79
CA ALA A 180 5.89 -4.80 -25.11
C ALA A 180 4.79 -4.30 -26.06
N GLU A 181 3.80 -5.10 -26.45
CA GLU A 181 2.83 -4.74 -27.49
C GLU A 181 1.36 -5.08 -27.18
N ASP A 182 1.03 -5.32 -25.91
CA ASP A 182 -0.25 -5.88 -25.49
C ASP A 182 -1.48 -5.04 -25.83
N GLN A 183 -2.58 -5.76 -26.00
CA GLN A 183 -3.85 -5.24 -26.50
C GLN A 183 -5.02 -5.86 -25.76
N GLY A 184 -5.96 -5.01 -25.37
CA GLY A 184 -7.21 -5.43 -24.73
C GLY A 184 -8.41 -5.34 -25.68
N GLU A 185 -9.29 -6.33 -25.64
CA GLU A 185 -10.65 -6.28 -26.20
C GLU A 185 -11.70 -6.49 -25.12
N VAL A 186 -12.59 -5.51 -24.92
CA VAL A 186 -13.71 -5.66 -23.99
C VAL A 186 -14.72 -6.66 -24.54
N ILE A 187 -14.92 -7.78 -23.86
CA ILE A 187 -15.84 -8.84 -24.31
C ILE A 187 -17.25 -8.59 -23.77
N ARG A 188 -17.38 -8.38 -22.45
CA ARG A 188 -18.68 -8.16 -21.77
C ARG A 188 -18.48 -7.56 -20.38
N LEU A 189 -19.56 -7.02 -19.80
CA LEU A 189 -19.62 -6.51 -18.41
C LEU A 189 -20.59 -7.32 -17.53
N THR A 190 -20.97 -8.51 -17.98
CA THR A 190 -21.99 -9.35 -17.34
C THR A 190 -21.44 -10.72 -16.96
N ALA A 191 -20.12 -10.85 -16.83
CA ALA A 191 -19.52 -12.11 -16.40
C ALA A 191 -19.83 -12.36 -14.91
N SER A 192 -19.85 -13.64 -14.55
CA SER A 192 -19.98 -14.11 -13.17
C SER A 192 -18.73 -14.93 -12.88
N VAL A 193 -17.99 -14.57 -11.84
CA VAL A 193 -16.69 -15.16 -11.52
C VAL A 193 -16.70 -15.57 -10.05
N ALA A 194 -16.16 -16.74 -9.76
CA ALA A 194 -15.94 -17.21 -8.40
C ALA A 194 -14.48 -17.64 -8.29
N VAL A 195 -13.78 -17.03 -7.35
CA VAL A 195 -12.38 -17.27 -7.00
C VAL A 195 -12.29 -17.47 -5.48
N PRO A 196 -11.14 -17.90 -4.92
CA PRO A 196 -11.03 -18.13 -3.48
C PRO A 196 -11.38 -16.88 -2.63
N TYR A 197 -11.05 -15.68 -3.12
CA TYR A 197 -11.42 -14.43 -2.43
C TYR A 197 -12.94 -14.19 -2.35
N GLY A 198 -13.72 -14.68 -3.34
CA GLY A 198 -15.17 -14.48 -3.33
C GLY A 198 -15.88 -14.76 -4.64
N SER A 199 -17.19 -14.48 -4.65
CA SER A 199 -18.07 -14.65 -5.82
C SER A 199 -18.67 -13.32 -6.26
N PHE A 200 -18.48 -13.00 -7.55
CA PHE A 200 -18.78 -11.71 -8.13
C PHE A 200 -19.73 -11.83 -9.33
N GLN A 201 -20.49 -10.78 -9.56
CA GLN A 201 -21.46 -10.67 -10.65
C GLN A 201 -21.25 -9.32 -11.36
N ASN A 202 -21.63 -9.25 -12.64
CA ASN A 202 -21.40 -8.06 -13.48
C ASN A 202 -19.91 -7.72 -13.62
N CYS A 203 -19.08 -8.76 -13.73
CA CYS A 203 -17.64 -8.60 -13.93
C CYS A 203 -17.37 -8.18 -15.38
N LEU A 204 -16.41 -7.27 -15.54
CA LEU A 204 -15.80 -6.92 -16.81
C LEU A 204 -14.92 -8.07 -17.25
N GLN A 205 -15.10 -8.55 -18.47
CA GLN A 205 -14.21 -9.52 -19.10
C GLN A 205 -13.51 -8.83 -20.26
N ILE A 206 -12.19 -8.85 -20.23
CA ILE A 206 -11.31 -8.38 -21.29
C ILE A 206 -10.57 -9.60 -21.85
N LYS A 207 -10.40 -9.63 -23.17
CA LYS A 207 -9.47 -10.52 -23.83
C LYS A 207 -8.16 -9.77 -24.00
N ASP A 208 -7.09 -10.26 -23.39
CA ASP A 208 -5.75 -9.73 -23.58
C ASP A 208 -5.04 -10.54 -24.67
N ILE A 209 -4.26 -9.84 -25.49
CA ILE A 209 -3.62 -10.37 -26.69
C ILE A 209 -2.21 -9.80 -26.75
N ASN A 210 -1.22 -10.68 -26.78
CA ASN A 210 0.16 -10.32 -27.04
C ASN A 210 0.53 -10.54 -28.51
N PRO A 211 0.76 -9.49 -29.32
CA PRO A 211 1.16 -9.64 -30.72
C PRO A 211 2.52 -10.30 -30.93
N LEU A 212 3.39 -10.28 -29.92
CA LEU A 212 4.70 -10.94 -29.94
C LEU A 212 4.54 -12.45 -29.71
N GLU A 213 3.48 -12.85 -29.01
CA GLU A 213 3.16 -14.24 -28.64
C GLU A 213 1.70 -14.56 -29.00
N PRO A 214 1.36 -14.66 -30.29
CA PRO A 214 -0.03 -14.69 -30.77
C PRO A 214 -0.82 -15.95 -30.38
N ASP A 215 -0.15 -16.96 -29.84
CA ASP A 215 -0.77 -18.17 -29.30
C ASP A 215 -1.03 -18.04 -27.77
N SER A 216 -0.53 -16.97 -27.14
CA SER A 216 -0.80 -16.59 -25.75
C SER A 216 -1.92 -15.54 -25.72
N GLU A 217 -3.15 -16.02 -25.61
CA GLU A 217 -4.33 -15.18 -25.42
C GLU A 217 -5.03 -15.58 -24.14
N GLU A 218 -5.46 -14.61 -23.35
CA GLU A 218 -6.08 -14.84 -22.06
C GLU A 218 -7.39 -14.05 -21.90
N PHE A 219 -8.22 -14.49 -20.96
CA PHE A 219 -9.32 -13.68 -20.44
C PHE A 219 -8.98 -13.18 -19.04
N LYS A 220 -8.97 -11.86 -18.89
CA LYS A 220 -8.92 -11.20 -17.58
C LYS A 220 -10.30 -10.74 -17.15
N TYR A 221 -10.64 -10.99 -15.88
CA TYR A 221 -11.93 -10.67 -15.30
C TYR A 221 -11.78 -9.70 -14.13
N TYR A 222 -12.51 -8.60 -14.17
CA TYR A 222 -12.43 -7.53 -13.17
C TYR A 222 -13.79 -7.30 -12.50
N ALA A 223 -13.80 -7.09 -11.19
CA ALA A 223 -14.97 -6.62 -10.46
C ALA A 223 -14.84 -5.16 -10.06
N SER A 224 -15.94 -4.42 -10.18
CA SER A 224 -15.99 -3.03 -9.74
C SER A 224 -15.78 -2.93 -8.23
N GLY A 225 -14.85 -2.08 -7.81
CA GLY A 225 -14.47 -1.87 -6.41
C GLY A 225 -13.50 -2.93 -5.88
N VAL A 226 -13.01 -3.84 -6.73
CA VAL A 226 -12.04 -4.87 -6.35
C VAL A 226 -10.81 -4.78 -7.24
N GLY A 227 -10.97 -4.90 -8.56
CA GLY A 227 -9.84 -5.05 -9.48
C GLY A 227 -9.86 -6.39 -10.20
N LEU A 228 -8.69 -6.88 -10.59
CA LEU A 228 -8.50 -8.17 -11.24
C LEU A 228 -8.89 -9.30 -10.28
N LEU A 229 -9.72 -10.22 -10.76
CA LEU A 229 -10.18 -11.40 -10.04
C LEU A 229 -9.56 -12.69 -10.56
N LEU A 230 -9.47 -12.81 -11.88
CA LEU A 230 -9.09 -14.04 -12.58
C LEU A 230 -8.41 -13.66 -13.89
N ALA A 231 -7.26 -14.27 -14.15
CA ALA A 231 -6.66 -14.40 -15.47
C ALA A 231 -6.70 -15.89 -15.86
N GLU A 232 -7.11 -16.23 -17.09
CA GLU A 232 -7.09 -17.61 -17.58
C GLU A 232 -6.74 -17.66 -19.06
N SER A 233 -5.86 -18.60 -19.43
CA SER A 233 -5.52 -18.88 -20.82
C SER A 233 -6.78 -19.31 -21.60
N ILE A 234 -6.98 -18.74 -22.79
CA ILE A 234 -8.09 -19.15 -23.68
C ILE A 234 -7.84 -20.55 -24.23
N GLU A 235 -6.59 -20.83 -24.56
CA GLU A 235 -6.08 -22.14 -24.92
C GLU A 235 -4.95 -22.49 -23.95
N GLY A 236 -5.17 -23.47 -23.06
CA GLY A 236 -4.21 -23.82 -22.01
C GLY A 236 -4.90 -24.33 -20.75
N GLU A 237 -4.12 -24.62 -19.71
CA GLU A 237 -4.62 -24.92 -18.37
C GLU A 237 -4.30 -23.81 -17.35
N ASP A 238 -3.55 -22.77 -17.77
CA ASP A 238 -3.07 -21.71 -16.88
C ASP A 238 -4.21 -20.84 -16.40
N LYS A 239 -4.16 -20.55 -15.10
CA LYS A 239 -5.13 -19.70 -14.42
C LYS A 239 -4.50 -19.11 -13.17
N GLU A 240 -4.92 -17.89 -12.86
CA GLU A 240 -4.54 -17.20 -11.64
C GLU A 240 -5.79 -16.61 -11.01
N GLU A 241 -6.03 -16.95 -9.75
CA GLU A 241 -7.24 -16.56 -9.04
C GLU A 241 -6.87 -15.66 -7.87
N LEU A 242 -7.56 -14.53 -7.73
CA LEU A 242 -7.43 -13.68 -6.56
C LEU A 242 -7.80 -14.48 -5.31
N VAL A 243 -6.84 -14.62 -4.41
CA VAL A 243 -7.03 -15.33 -3.14
C VAL A 243 -7.20 -14.37 -1.97
N GLU A 244 -6.50 -13.25 -1.99
CA GLU A 244 -6.43 -12.33 -0.86
C GLU A 244 -6.21 -10.90 -1.33
N ILE A 245 -6.91 -9.98 -0.67
CA ILE A 245 -6.57 -8.56 -0.67
C ILE A 245 -6.25 -8.22 0.77
N THR A 246 -5.04 -7.72 1.00
CA THR A 246 -4.59 -7.25 2.31
C THR A 246 -4.07 -5.83 2.17
N ASP A 247 -3.96 -5.10 3.26
CA ASP A 247 -3.29 -3.80 3.26
C ASP A 247 -1.80 -3.96 3.56
N LEU A 248 -0.99 -2.95 3.18
CA LEU A 248 0.45 -2.96 3.37
C LEU A 248 0.80 -3.15 4.84
N VAL A 249 -0.08 -2.78 5.75
CA VAL A 249 0.27 -2.83 7.14
C VAL A 249 0.18 -4.24 7.68
N ASP A 250 -0.78 -5.07 7.27
CA ASP A 250 -0.75 -6.48 7.69
C ASP A 250 0.38 -7.30 7.02
N LYS A 251 0.94 -6.87 5.87
CA LYS A 251 1.97 -7.64 5.12
C LYS A 251 3.39 -7.09 5.14
N VAL A 252 3.62 -5.78 5.29
CA VAL A 252 4.96 -5.21 5.60
C VAL A 252 5.49 -5.80 6.92
N LEU A 253 4.60 -6.36 7.74
CA LEU A 253 4.94 -7.02 8.99
C LEU A 253 5.14 -8.53 8.86
N LEU A 254 4.81 -9.13 7.70
CA LEU A 254 5.12 -10.53 7.43
C LEU A 254 6.61 -10.75 7.13
N ASP A 255 7.39 -9.69 6.84
CA ASP A 255 8.85 -9.73 6.67
C ASP A 255 9.61 -8.80 7.65
N ILE A 256 9.22 -8.76 8.93
CA ILE A 256 10.05 -8.15 9.99
C ILE A 256 11.44 -8.78 10.08
N GLU A 257 11.63 -9.98 9.51
CA GLU A 257 12.94 -10.61 9.39
C GLU A 257 13.96 -9.76 8.58
N ASP A 258 13.48 -8.78 7.78
CA ASP A 258 14.31 -7.90 6.93
C ASP A 258 14.28 -6.40 7.33
N LEU A 259 13.95 -6.06 8.59
CA LEU A 259 14.09 -4.68 9.10
C LEU A 259 15.56 -4.21 9.02
N ASP A 260 15.87 -3.36 8.04
CA ASP A 260 17.19 -2.71 7.92
C ASP A 260 17.18 -1.33 8.59
N SER A 261 18.06 -1.17 9.58
CA SER A 261 18.31 0.12 10.25
C SER A 261 18.67 1.26 9.28
N ASP A 262 19.25 0.94 8.11
CA ASP A 262 19.58 1.94 7.11
C ASP A 262 18.35 2.57 6.47
N ASP A 263 17.15 1.98 6.59
CA ASP A 263 15.89 2.51 6.07
C ASP A 263 15.19 3.52 6.97
N PHE A 264 15.79 3.86 8.11
CA PHE A 264 15.25 4.82 9.04
C PHE A 264 16.01 6.15 9.01
N VAL A 265 15.26 7.23 9.21
CA VAL A 265 15.79 8.59 9.35
C VAL A 265 16.00 8.94 10.82
N THR A 266 16.90 9.87 11.09
CA THR A 266 17.25 10.27 12.47
C THR A 266 16.35 11.36 13.05
N VAL A 267 15.39 11.84 12.28
CA VAL A 267 14.46 12.91 12.67
C VAL A 267 13.07 12.46 12.26
N ILE A 268 12.13 12.56 13.18
CA ILE A 268 10.72 12.29 12.91
C ILE A 268 10.06 13.62 12.51
N ASP A 269 9.88 13.81 11.21
CA ASP A 269 9.30 15.00 10.57
C ASP A 269 8.00 14.73 9.82
N ASN A 270 7.36 13.58 10.08
CA ASN A 270 6.03 13.27 9.55
C ASN A 270 5.04 14.43 9.80
N PRO A 271 4.27 14.86 8.79
CA PRO A 271 3.40 16.02 8.91
C PRO A 271 2.34 15.93 10.03
N TYR A 272 1.89 14.73 10.36
CA TYR A 272 0.85 14.48 11.37
C TYR A 272 1.38 13.87 12.67
N LEU A 273 2.68 13.58 12.75
CA LEU A 273 3.33 13.12 13.98
C LEU A 273 4.83 13.49 13.95
N SER A 274 5.14 14.74 14.27
CA SER A 274 6.53 15.23 14.29
C SER A 274 7.08 15.25 15.71
N TYR A 275 8.27 14.68 15.93
CA TYR A 275 8.92 14.68 17.23
C TYR A 275 10.24 15.45 17.19
N THR A 276 10.17 16.71 17.62
CA THR A 276 11.35 17.59 17.78
C THR A 276 11.86 17.52 19.22
N PRO A 277 13.09 17.01 19.47
CA PRO A 277 13.64 16.91 20.82
C PRO A 277 13.61 18.22 21.61
N GLY A 278 13.22 18.13 22.88
CA GLY A 278 12.99 19.25 23.80
C GLY A 278 11.59 19.84 23.73
N THR A 279 10.74 19.41 22.79
CA THR A 279 9.34 19.84 22.75
C THR A 279 8.55 19.11 23.81
N THR A 280 7.75 19.84 24.57
CA THR A 280 6.79 19.30 25.54
C THR A 280 5.38 19.67 25.11
N TYR A 281 4.50 18.68 25.06
CA TYR A 281 3.07 18.82 24.82
C TYR A 281 2.33 18.58 26.14
N THR A 282 1.30 19.37 26.41
CA THR A 282 0.41 19.16 27.55
C THR A 282 -1.00 19.03 27.04
N TYR A 283 -1.62 17.91 27.38
CA TYR A 283 -2.98 17.56 27.05
C TYR A 283 -3.82 17.57 28.32
N THR A 284 -5.08 17.97 28.20
CA THR A 284 -6.03 17.98 29.33
C THR A 284 -7.36 17.42 28.90
N GLY A 285 -8.04 16.77 29.82
CA GLY A 285 -9.19 15.97 29.50
C GLY A 285 -10.05 15.59 30.69
N VAL A 286 -11.00 14.72 30.42
CA VAL A 286 -11.74 13.98 31.44
C VAL A 286 -11.88 12.52 31.02
N ASP A 287 -11.89 11.61 32.00
CA ASP A 287 -12.21 10.19 31.79
C ASP A 287 -13.73 9.93 31.71
N ASP A 288 -14.12 8.66 31.57
CA ASP A 288 -15.50 8.18 31.59
C ASP A 288 -16.27 8.54 32.89
N GLU A 289 -15.57 8.75 34.01
CA GLU A 289 -16.15 9.09 35.32
C GLU A 289 -16.22 10.62 35.56
N GLY A 290 -15.62 11.41 34.67
CA GLY A 290 -15.49 12.86 34.78
C GLY A 290 -14.32 13.31 35.67
N THR A 291 -13.38 12.42 35.99
CA THR A 291 -12.09 12.73 36.63
C THR A 291 -11.26 13.58 35.70
N ALA A 292 -10.58 14.61 36.21
CA ALA A 292 -9.73 15.44 35.38
C ALA A 292 -8.42 14.72 35.05
N ILE A 293 -8.10 14.60 33.76
CA ILE A 293 -6.87 14.00 33.24
C ILE A 293 -5.96 15.11 32.70
N MET A 294 -4.65 14.96 32.92
CA MET A 294 -3.61 15.76 32.28
C MET A 294 -2.45 14.85 31.88
N VAL A 295 -2.07 14.87 30.61
CA VAL A 295 -0.91 14.12 30.10
C VAL A 295 0.16 15.12 29.66
N VAL A 296 1.40 14.89 30.08
CA VAL A 296 2.56 15.68 29.66
C VAL A 296 3.51 14.78 28.88
N GLU A 297 3.64 15.04 27.58
CA GLU A 297 4.57 14.34 26.70
C GLU A 297 5.83 15.18 26.47
N GLU A 298 7.00 14.62 26.78
CA GLU A 298 8.31 15.22 26.48
C GLU A 298 9.02 14.41 25.40
N VAL A 299 9.27 15.03 24.24
CA VAL A 299 10.16 14.45 23.23
C VAL A 299 11.59 14.62 23.73
N THR A 300 12.20 13.55 24.22
CA THR A 300 13.53 13.65 24.84
C THR A 300 14.64 13.74 23.79
N ALA A 301 15.85 14.08 24.23
CA ALA A 301 17.06 13.97 23.39
C ALA A 301 17.69 12.56 23.41
N ASN A 302 17.06 11.61 24.10
CA ASN A 302 17.55 10.25 24.21
C ASN A 302 17.12 9.43 22.99
N VAL A 303 17.92 8.42 22.68
CA VAL A 303 17.66 7.44 21.64
C VAL A 303 17.82 6.06 22.27
N GLU A 304 16.86 5.19 22.02
CA GLU A 304 16.93 3.77 22.35
C GLU A 304 17.16 2.96 21.07
N VAL A 305 17.96 1.90 21.13
CA VAL A 305 18.24 1.07 19.95
C VAL A 305 17.43 -0.23 20.04
N ILE A 306 16.45 -0.38 19.15
CA ILE A 306 15.55 -1.53 19.12
C ILE A 306 15.62 -2.16 17.73
N LEU A 307 15.92 -3.46 17.68
CA LEU A 307 16.16 -4.18 16.42
C LEU A 307 17.20 -3.52 15.48
N GLY A 308 18.14 -2.74 16.04
CA GLY A 308 19.15 -2.00 15.27
C GLY A 308 18.71 -0.61 14.82
N VAL A 309 17.44 -0.26 14.93
CA VAL A 309 16.87 1.05 14.61
C VAL A 309 17.08 2.03 15.78
N ASN A 310 17.40 3.28 15.48
CA ASN A 310 17.51 4.35 16.47
C ASN A 310 16.12 4.96 16.72
N CYS A 311 15.50 4.63 17.85
CA CYS A 311 14.18 5.13 18.23
C CYS A 311 14.29 6.39 19.09
N THR A 312 13.54 7.43 18.72
CA THR A 312 13.30 8.62 19.55
C THR A 312 12.51 8.21 20.78
N VAL A 313 12.98 8.60 21.96
CA VAL A 313 12.29 8.34 23.23
C VAL A 313 11.37 9.52 23.55
N VAL A 314 10.06 9.27 23.58
CA VAL A 314 9.05 10.19 24.12
C VAL A 314 8.71 9.73 25.53
N LYS A 315 8.60 10.65 26.48
CA LYS A 315 8.19 10.33 27.84
C LYS A 315 6.80 10.92 28.08
N ALA A 316 5.80 10.09 28.36
CA ALA A 316 4.52 10.58 28.86
C ALA A 316 4.47 10.53 30.39
N SER A 317 3.69 11.43 30.98
CA SER A 317 3.40 11.46 32.42
C SER A 317 1.93 11.84 32.59
N GLU A 318 1.14 10.91 33.09
CA GLU A 318 -0.30 11.07 33.25
C GLU A 318 -0.68 11.40 34.69
N TYR A 319 -1.59 12.35 34.84
CA TYR A 319 -2.08 12.83 36.11
C TYR A 319 -3.61 12.76 36.18
N GLU A 320 -4.13 12.12 37.23
CA GLU A 320 -5.54 12.13 37.61
C GLU A 320 -5.74 13.05 38.82
N ASP A 321 -6.63 14.05 38.71
CA ASP A 321 -6.87 15.04 39.78
C ASP A 321 -5.59 15.72 40.32
N GLY A 322 -4.53 15.74 39.51
CA GLY A 322 -3.21 16.30 39.82
C GLY A 322 -2.25 15.35 40.56
N GLU A 323 -2.61 14.08 40.76
CA GLU A 323 -1.73 13.03 41.26
C GLU A 323 -1.15 12.24 40.07
N LEU A 324 0.15 11.95 40.09
CA LEU A 324 0.82 11.19 39.03
C LEU A 324 0.41 9.72 39.15
N VAL A 325 -0.22 9.18 38.10
CA VAL A 325 -0.74 7.80 38.07
C VAL A 325 0.04 6.90 37.12
N GLU A 326 0.65 7.45 36.07
CA GLU A 326 1.46 6.67 35.13
C GLU A 326 2.64 7.48 34.56
N GLU A 327 3.75 6.79 34.31
CA GLU A 327 4.85 7.29 33.46
C GLU A 327 5.22 6.23 32.43
N THR A 328 5.27 6.61 31.15
CA THR A 328 5.72 5.75 30.05
C THR A 328 6.99 6.29 29.39
N LEU A 329 7.75 5.40 28.75
CA LEU A 329 8.80 5.74 27.80
C LEU A 329 8.52 5.02 26.49
N ASP A 330 8.14 5.79 25.48
CA ASP A 330 7.63 5.33 24.20
C ASP A 330 8.72 5.46 23.13
N TRP A 331 8.86 4.45 22.28
CA TRP A 331 9.95 4.37 21.29
C TRP A 331 9.45 4.47 19.86
N TYR A 332 9.80 5.56 19.18
CA TYR A 332 9.34 5.85 17.82
C TYR A 332 10.49 5.95 16.83
N ALA A 333 10.29 5.51 15.58
CA ALA A 333 11.23 5.78 14.49
C ALA A 333 10.49 6.10 13.20
N GLN A 334 11.09 6.90 12.30
CA GLN A 334 10.50 7.18 11.00
C GLN A 334 11.32 6.52 9.90
N ASP A 335 10.66 5.83 8.97
CA ASP A 335 11.31 5.26 7.79
C ASP A 335 11.56 6.33 6.70
N LYS A 336 12.35 6.00 5.68
CA LYS A 336 12.62 6.90 4.53
C LYS A 336 11.38 7.23 3.71
N ASN A 337 10.32 6.43 3.79
CA ASN A 337 9.06 6.68 3.10
C ASN A 337 8.19 7.70 3.87
N GLY A 338 8.48 7.91 5.15
CA GLY A 338 7.82 8.88 6.02
C GLY A 338 6.85 8.27 7.04
N ASN A 339 6.73 6.93 7.12
CA ASN A 339 5.88 6.31 8.14
C ASN A 339 6.57 6.40 9.50
N VAL A 340 5.81 6.68 10.54
CA VAL A 340 6.27 6.64 11.92
C VAL A 340 5.86 5.30 12.52
N TRP A 341 6.85 4.58 12.99
CA TRP A 341 6.78 3.27 13.60
C TRP A 341 6.80 3.37 15.12
N TYR A 342 6.11 2.46 15.79
CA TYR A 342 6.10 2.30 17.24
C TYR A 342 6.74 0.99 17.64
N PHE A 343 7.80 1.06 18.44
CA PHE A 343 8.64 -0.08 18.83
C PHE A 343 8.34 -0.59 20.25
N GLY A 344 7.33 -0.02 20.91
CA GLY A 344 6.86 -0.37 22.24
C GLY A 344 7.12 0.69 23.30
N GLU A 345 6.91 0.29 24.55
CA GLU A 345 6.91 1.16 25.72
C GLU A 345 7.45 0.48 27.01
N ASP A 346 7.97 1.30 27.91
CA ASP A 346 8.21 0.98 29.32
C ASP A 346 7.23 1.77 30.20
N SER A 347 6.05 1.19 30.42
CA SER A 347 4.98 1.73 31.28
C SER A 347 5.21 1.42 32.77
N LYS A 348 4.85 2.38 33.63
CA LYS A 348 4.87 2.29 35.10
C LYS A 348 3.62 2.90 35.69
N GLU A 349 2.75 2.06 36.23
CA GLU A 349 1.62 2.48 37.07
C GLU A 349 2.12 2.87 38.48
N ILE A 350 1.64 3.99 38.99
CA ILE A 350 2.12 4.65 40.21
C ILE A 350 0.95 4.87 41.17
N GLU A 351 1.07 4.32 42.39
CA GLU A 351 0.17 4.63 43.51
C GLU A 351 0.99 5.17 44.69
N ASP A 352 0.52 6.23 45.33
CA ASP A 352 1.19 6.86 46.49
C ASP A 352 2.68 7.23 46.22
N GLY A 353 3.05 7.46 44.95
CA GLY A 353 4.40 7.81 44.52
C GLY A 353 5.38 6.64 44.40
N GLU A 354 4.89 5.40 44.45
CA GLU A 354 5.66 4.18 44.24
C GLU A 354 5.13 3.42 43.01
N VAL A 355 6.02 2.83 42.22
CA VAL A 355 5.63 1.99 41.08
C VAL A 355 4.99 0.71 41.60
N VAL A 356 3.74 0.47 41.23
CA VAL A 356 2.96 -0.71 41.64
C VAL A 356 2.84 -1.76 40.53
N SER A 357 2.88 -1.33 39.27
CA SER A 357 2.82 -2.20 38.10
C SER A 357 3.74 -1.71 36.99
N THR A 358 4.10 -2.62 36.09
CA THR A 358 4.72 -2.34 34.79
C THR A 358 3.99 -3.13 33.68
N GLU A 359 2.75 -3.53 33.96
CA GLU A 359 1.82 -4.09 32.97
C GLU A 359 1.60 -3.05 31.88
N GLY A 360 1.45 -3.49 30.62
CA GLY A 360 1.50 -2.61 29.44
C GLY A 360 2.89 -2.49 28.82
N SER A 361 3.98 -2.69 29.57
CA SER A 361 5.34 -2.63 28.99
C SER A 361 5.58 -3.74 27.96
N TRP A 362 5.98 -3.37 26.74
CA TRP A 362 6.38 -4.30 25.70
C TRP A 362 7.47 -3.70 24.80
N ARG A 363 8.26 -4.56 24.16
CA ARG A 363 9.39 -4.12 23.33
C ARG A 363 9.52 -4.99 22.08
N ALA A 364 9.53 -4.35 20.92
CA ALA A 364 9.74 -5.04 19.66
C ALA A 364 11.02 -5.91 19.67
N GLY A 365 10.88 -7.14 19.16
CA GLY A 365 11.90 -8.18 19.16
C GLY A 365 11.97 -9.04 20.42
N GLU A 366 11.10 -8.83 21.40
CA GLU A 366 11.03 -9.61 22.63
C GLU A 366 9.69 -10.36 22.71
N ASP A 367 9.72 -11.63 23.12
CA ASP A 367 8.54 -12.46 23.36
C ASP A 367 7.51 -12.53 22.21
N GLY A 368 7.95 -12.27 20.97
CA GLY A 368 7.10 -12.26 19.78
C GLY A 368 6.47 -10.90 19.47
N ALA A 369 6.81 -9.87 20.24
CA ALA A 369 6.38 -8.52 19.97
C ALA A 369 7.10 -7.92 18.75
N GLU A 370 6.36 -7.16 17.96
CA GLU A 370 6.77 -6.60 16.68
C GLU A 370 6.41 -5.10 16.62
N PRO A 371 7.18 -4.26 15.91
CA PRO A 371 6.85 -2.84 15.79
C PRO A 371 5.68 -2.64 14.82
N GLY A 372 4.77 -1.72 15.14
CA GLY A 372 3.68 -1.32 14.25
C GLY A 372 3.88 0.08 13.65
N ILE A 373 2.94 0.54 12.83
CA ILE A 373 2.92 1.91 12.30
C ILE A 373 1.98 2.75 13.17
N ILE A 374 2.49 3.77 13.85
CA ILE A 374 1.65 4.70 14.62
C ILE A 374 1.07 5.81 13.75
N MET A 375 1.78 6.19 12.67
CA MET A 375 1.31 7.20 11.72
C MET A 375 1.85 6.94 10.32
N LEU A 376 0.96 6.94 9.32
CA LEU A 376 1.33 6.76 7.92
C LEU A 376 2.01 8.00 7.35
N ALA A 377 2.92 7.81 6.39
CA ALA A 377 3.51 8.90 5.59
C ALA A 377 2.44 9.66 4.80
N GLU A 378 1.55 8.90 4.17
CA GLU A 378 0.43 9.38 3.36
C GLU A 378 -0.87 8.71 3.87
N PRO A 379 -1.50 9.24 4.92
CA PRO A 379 -2.76 8.67 5.40
C PRO A 379 -3.85 8.88 4.33
N LEU A 380 -4.44 7.81 3.82
CA LEU A 380 -5.54 7.87 2.85
C LEU A 380 -6.83 7.32 3.49
N PRO A 381 -7.99 7.96 3.29
CA PRO A 381 -9.26 7.48 3.83
C PRO A 381 -9.52 6.00 3.51
N GLY A 382 -9.88 5.23 4.53
CA GLY A 382 -10.13 3.79 4.45
C GLY A 382 -8.92 2.90 4.68
N LEU A 383 -7.70 3.44 4.74
CA LEU A 383 -6.52 2.66 5.13
C LEU A 383 -6.66 2.19 6.57
N LYS A 384 -6.39 0.91 6.78
CA LYS A 384 -6.31 0.29 8.10
C LYS A 384 -4.87 -0.12 8.33
N TYR A 385 -4.47 -0.03 9.60
CA TYR A 385 -3.11 -0.31 9.99
C TYR A 385 -3.06 -0.69 11.46
N ARG A 386 -2.05 -1.46 11.84
CA ARG A 386 -1.82 -1.81 13.22
C ARG A 386 -0.69 -0.96 13.78
N GLN A 387 -0.93 -0.47 14.99
CA GLN A 387 -0.02 0.36 15.75
C GLN A 387 0.86 -0.51 16.65
N GLU A 388 0.36 -1.70 17.04
CA GLU A 388 1.05 -2.61 17.95
C GLU A 388 0.87 -4.09 17.57
N PHE A 389 1.88 -4.89 17.91
CA PHE A 389 1.90 -6.33 17.66
C PHE A 389 2.50 -7.06 18.84
N TYR A 390 1.65 -7.46 19.79
CA TYR A 390 2.03 -8.36 20.86
C TYR A 390 0.81 -9.17 21.30
N GLU A 391 0.73 -10.41 20.80
CA GLU A 391 -0.48 -11.25 20.92
C GLU A 391 -0.96 -11.36 22.38
N GLY A 392 -2.19 -10.93 22.62
CA GLY A 392 -2.85 -11.00 23.93
C GLY A 392 -2.44 -9.91 24.92
N GLU A 393 -1.55 -9.00 24.55
CA GLU A 393 -1.01 -7.97 25.44
C GLU A 393 -1.16 -6.55 24.83
N ALA A 394 -0.82 -6.35 23.55
CA ALA A 394 -0.88 -5.06 22.85
C ALA A 394 -1.22 -5.28 21.35
N GLU A 395 -2.38 -4.82 20.89
CA GLU A 395 -2.89 -5.16 19.54
C GLU A 395 -3.58 -3.98 18.85
N ASP A 396 -3.27 -2.74 19.23
CA ASP A 396 -3.95 -1.54 18.74
C ASP A 396 -3.90 -1.38 17.22
N ARG A 397 -5.01 -0.88 16.67
CA ARG A 397 -5.21 -0.68 15.23
C ARG A 397 -5.91 0.63 14.95
N ALA A 398 -5.49 1.28 13.87
CA ALA A 398 -6.09 2.50 13.36
C ALA A 398 -6.73 2.31 11.99
N GLU A 399 -7.76 3.09 11.72
CA GLU A 399 -8.36 3.31 10.41
C GLU A 399 -8.34 4.80 10.09
N VAL A 400 -7.80 5.20 8.94
CA VAL A 400 -7.88 6.58 8.47
C VAL A 400 -9.32 6.87 8.07
N ILE A 401 -9.99 7.77 8.78
CA ILE A 401 -11.35 8.21 8.44
C ILE A 401 -11.29 9.29 7.34
N GLY A 402 -10.30 10.17 7.41
CA GLY A 402 -9.99 11.14 6.35
C GLY A 402 -9.63 12.53 6.87
N PHE A 403 -9.81 13.54 6.01
CA PHE A 403 -9.36 14.93 6.23
C PHE A 403 -10.52 15.94 6.18
N GLY A 404 -10.20 17.24 6.28
CA GLY A 404 -11.18 18.32 6.19
C GLY A 404 -11.87 18.66 7.51
N PHE A 405 -11.48 18.03 8.62
CA PHE A 405 -12.07 18.29 9.92
C PHE A 405 -11.57 19.64 10.48
N THR A 406 -12.46 20.38 11.14
CA THR A 406 -12.11 21.60 11.87
C THR A 406 -12.26 21.33 13.37
N ILE A 407 -11.13 21.32 14.07
CA ILE A 407 -11.07 20.95 15.49
C ILE A 407 -10.66 22.18 16.30
N THR A 408 -11.32 22.39 17.43
CA THR A 408 -10.98 23.46 18.37
C THR A 408 -10.71 22.83 19.72
N VAL A 409 -9.51 23.08 20.23
CA VAL A 409 -8.97 22.63 21.52
C VAL A 409 -8.48 23.85 22.30
N PRO A 410 -8.10 23.74 23.59
CA PRO A 410 -7.64 24.90 24.35
C PRO A 410 -6.44 25.61 23.72
N TYR A 411 -5.52 24.86 23.08
CA TYR A 411 -4.37 25.43 22.39
C TYR A 411 -4.75 26.26 21.14
N GLY A 412 -5.84 25.93 20.45
CA GLY A 412 -6.27 26.68 19.26
C GLY A 412 -7.31 25.99 18.38
N THR A 413 -7.55 26.58 17.20
CA THR A 413 -8.43 26.01 16.16
C THR A 413 -7.60 25.60 14.95
N PHE A 414 -7.77 24.37 14.51
CA PHE A 414 -7.11 23.75 13.38
C PHE A 414 -8.14 23.39 12.30
N THR A 415 -7.77 23.54 11.04
CA THR A 415 -8.59 23.16 9.89
C THR A 415 -7.86 22.12 9.08
N ASP A 416 -8.61 21.30 8.35
CA ASP A 416 -8.06 20.20 7.54
C ASP A 416 -7.29 19.17 8.37
N CYS A 417 -7.81 18.90 9.58
CA CYS A 417 -7.24 17.89 10.47
C CYS A 417 -7.49 16.49 9.89
N LEU A 418 -6.51 15.61 10.07
CA LEU A 418 -6.65 14.16 9.89
C LEU A 418 -7.48 13.61 11.05
N LYS A 419 -8.37 12.65 10.75
CA LYS A 419 -9.10 11.85 11.73
C LYS A 419 -8.77 10.37 11.53
N THR A 420 -8.40 9.68 12.60
CA THR A 420 -8.31 8.22 12.67
C THR A 420 -9.42 7.68 13.57
N ARG A 421 -9.74 6.40 13.38
CA ARG A 421 -10.53 5.59 14.31
C ARG A 421 -9.62 4.49 14.83
N GLU A 422 -9.37 4.47 16.12
CA GLU A 422 -8.46 3.54 16.78
C GLU A 422 -9.25 2.54 17.63
N HIS A 423 -8.80 1.30 17.67
CA HIS A 423 -9.45 0.22 18.42
C HIS A 423 -8.47 -0.89 18.79
N ASN A 424 -8.73 -1.53 19.92
CA ASN A 424 -7.99 -2.69 20.38
C ASN A 424 -8.84 -3.97 20.23
N PRO A 425 -8.38 -5.02 19.52
CA PRO A 425 -9.07 -6.31 19.44
C PRO A 425 -9.31 -6.99 20.80
N LEU A 426 -8.46 -6.73 21.80
CA LEU A 426 -8.59 -7.24 23.16
C LEU A 426 -9.73 -6.52 23.92
N GLU A 427 -10.01 -5.27 23.54
CA GLU A 427 -11.06 -4.42 24.10
C GLU A 427 -11.99 -3.90 23.00
N PRO A 428 -12.82 -4.75 22.38
CA PRO A 428 -13.53 -4.42 21.14
C PRO A 428 -14.58 -3.29 21.27
N ASP A 429 -14.96 -2.96 22.50
CA ASP A 429 -15.89 -1.87 22.81
C ASP A 429 -15.15 -0.54 23.08
N ALA A 430 -13.83 -0.56 23.23
CA ALA A 430 -12.98 0.62 23.37
C ALA A 430 -12.59 1.14 21.98
N ILE A 431 -13.40 2.07 21.47
CA ILE A 431 -13.19 2.72 20.17
C ILE A 431 -12.91 4.18 20.43
N GLU A 432 -11.85 4.70 19.83
CA GLU A 432 -11.45 6.09 19.96
C GLU A 432 -11.34 6.77 18.59
N TYR A 433 -11.57 8.07 18.54
CA TYR A 433 -11.25 8.90 17.39
C TYR A 433 -10.15 9.90 17.75
N LYS A 434 -8.99 9.76 17.12
CA LYS A 434 -7.89 10.73 17.25
C LYS A 434 -7.88 11.71 16.09
N TYR A 435 -7.46 12.93 16.40
CA TYR A 435 -7.35 14.03 15.45
C TYR A 435 -5.95 14.60 15.46
N TYR A 436 -5.42 14.83 14.26
CA TYR A 436 -4.06 15.32 14.06
C TYR A 436 -4.07 16.56 13.17
N ALA A 437 -3.26 17.55 13.51
CA ALA A 437 -3.07 18.77 12.72
C ALA A 437 -1.67 18.81 12.09
N GLU A 438 -1.61 19.19 10.82
CA GLU A 438 -0.36 19.28 10.07
C GLU A 438 0.64 20.23 10.76
N GLY A 439 1.87 19.74 10.99
CA GLY A 439 2.94 20.48 11.66
C GLY A 439 2.77 20.66 13.16
N ILE A 440 1.73 20.06 13.76
CA ILE A 440 1.50 20.06 15.21
C ILE A 440 1.57 18.63 15.76
N GLY A 441 0.90 17.69 15.11
CA GLY A 441 0.76 16.32 15.59
C GLY A 441 -0.63 16.03 16.16
N PHE A 442 -0.69 15.13 17.14
CA PHE A 442 -1.88 14.80 17.90
C PHE A 442 -2.43 16.04 18.62
N ILE A 443 -3.71 16.33 18.44
CA ILE A 443 -4.38 17.48 19.05
C ILE A 443 -5.59 17.12 19.90
N LYS A 444 -6.25 16.00 19.63
CA LYS A 444 -7.46 15.59 20.34
C LYS A 444 -7.71 14.10 20.20
N ALA A 445 -8.14 13.46 21.29
CA ALA A 445 -8.83 12.18 21.27
C ALA A 445 -10.23 12.28 21.87
N GLU A 446 -11.14 11.43 21.41
CA GLU A 446 -12.47 11.25 22.01
C GLU A 446 -12.94 9.81 21.85
N LYS A 447 -13.44 9.23 22.93
CA LYS A 447 -13.97 7.85 22.93
C LYS A 447 -15.38 7.80 22.38
N GLU A 448 -15.66 6.78 21.56
CA GLU A 448 -16.98 6.59 20.97
C GLU A 448 -18.04 6.35 22.05
N ASP A 449 -19.17 7.05 21.91
CA ASP A 449 -20.30 6.97 22.85
C ASP A 449 -19.96 7.30 24.32
N SER A 450 -18.88 8.05 24.56
CA SER A 450 -18.47 8.54 25.88
C SER A 450 -18.29 10.07 25.94
N ASP A 451 -18.20 10.61 27.16
CA ASP A 451 -17.75 11.97 27.47
C ASP A 451 -16.22 12.05 27.66
N GLU A 452 -15.50 10.92 27.59
CA GLU A 452 -14.04 10.84 27.68
C GLU A 452 -13.39 11.57 26.50
N VAL A 453 -12.48 12.50 26.83
CA VAL A 453 -11.85 13.40 25.86
C VAL A 453 -10.49 13.83 26.38
N GLU A 454 -9.54 13.95 25.46
CA GLU A 454 -8.23 14.54 25.69
C GLU A 454 -7.99 15.62 24.64
N GLU A 455 -7.56 16.81 25.05
CA GLU A 455 -7.36 17.96 24.16
C GLU A 455 -6.03 18.67 24.44
N LEU A 456 -5.31 19.00 23.37
CA LEU A 456 -4.05 19.75 23.46
C LEU A 456 -4.28 21.13 24.10
N GLU A 457 -3.58 21.39 25.20
CA GLU A 457 -3.63 22.64 25.95
C GLU A 457 -2.43 23.55 25.67
N GLU A 458 -1.21 23.00 25.71
CA GLU A 458 0.02 23.78 25.61
C GLU A 458 1.12 23.04 24.83
N ILE A 459 1.97 23.79 24.12
CA ILE A 459 3.24 23.33 23.55
C ILE A 459 4.36 24.26 24.06
N SER A 460 5.44 23.68 24.58
CA SER A 460 6.64 24.41 25.02
C SER A 460 7.94 23.78 24.50
N GLN A 461 9.04 24.54 24.50
CA GLN A 461 10.38 24.14 24.04
C GLN A 461 11.48 24.68 24.96
#